data_AF-A0A4Y7U536-F1
#
_entry.id   AF-A0A4Y7U536-F1
#
_cell.length_a   1.000
_cell.length_b   1.000
_cell.length_c   1.000
_cell.angle_alpha   90.00
_cell.angle_beta   90.00
_cell.angle_gamma   90.00
#
_symmetry.space_group_name_H-M   'P 1'
#
loop_
_entity.id
_entity.type
_entity.pdbx_description
1 polymer ?
#
loop_
_entity_poly.entity_id
_entity_poly.type
_entity_poly.pdbx_seq_one_letter_code
_entity_poly.pdbx_strand_id
1 'polypeptide(L)'
;FGKYIERNYEDWFAPKADKPIQSHNLFKELVVPEIKKKDKPILFVVIDNLRYDQWKSFETVVANYYKLEKEVPYFSILPTATQYARNAIFSGLLPTEMEKQFPQYWKNDVEDGGKNLYEAEFLSAQLKRLGLNIKEDYFKITNYAGGKKLAENFKALKGNDLVTVVYNFVDMLSHAKTEMDVVKELASDDKAYRSLTL
;
A
#
# COMPACT_ATOMS: atom_id res chain seq x y z
N PHE A 1 8.66 20.22 -10.29
CA PHE A 1 8.80 18.82 -9.86
C PHE A 1 9.51 17.94 -10.89
N GLY A 2 9.02 17.79 -12.13
CA GLY A 2 9.69 16.93 -13.15
C GLY A 2 11.18 17.21 -13.35
N LYS A 3 11.58 18.48 -13.54
CA LYS A 3 13.00 18.90 -13.63
C LYS A 3 13.84 18.53 -12.40
N TYR A 4 13.23 18.47 -11.22
CA TYR A 4 13.92 18.04 -10.00
C TYR A 4 14.20 16.53 -10.06
N ILE A 5 13.21 15.72 -10.43
CA ILE A 5 13.41 14.28 -10.59
C ILE A 5 14.47 13.99 -11.65
N GLU A 6 14.38 14.61 -12.83
CA GLU A 6 15.33 14.43 -13.94
C GLU A 6 16.79 14.72 -13.53
N ARG A 7 17.00 15.75 -12.69
CA ARG A 7 18.34 16.16 -12.25
C ARG A 7 18.93 15.33 -11.10
N ASN A 8 18.12 14.58 -10.36
CA ASN A 8 18.55 13.96 -9.10
C ASN A 8 18.34 12.44 -9.05
N TYR A 9 17.41 11.88 -9.83
CA TYR A 9 16.97 10.50 -9.64
C TYR A 9 18.07 9.47 -9.89
N GLU A 10 18.89 9.67 -10.93
CA GLU A 10 20.02 8.78 -11.24
C GLU A 10 21.06 8.79 -10.11
N ASP A 11 21.39 9.98 -9.60
CA ASP A 11 22.35 10.15 -8.51
C ASP A 11 21.93 9.41 -7.24
N TRP A 12 20.63 9.26 -6.98
CA TRP A 12 20.12 8.53 -5.81
C TRP A 12 20.53 7.04 -5.76
N PHE A 13 21.02 6.47 -6.85
CA PHE A 13 21.50 5.09 -6.87
C PHE A 13 22.99 4.96 -6.54
N ALA A 14 23.71 6.08 -6.39
CA ALA A 14 25.11 6.05 -6.00
C ALA A 14 25.28 5.60 -4.52
N PRO A 15 26.36 4.86 -4.16
CA PRO A 15 26.55 4.23 -2.84
C PRO A 15 26.54 5.17 -1.62
N LYS A 16 26.62 6.49 -1.81
CA LYS A 16 26.65 7.51 -0.75
C LYS A 16 25.81 8.74 -1.09
N ALA A 17 24.88 8.61 -2.02
CA ALA A 17 24.00 9.72 -2.34
C ALA A 17 23.11 10.06 -1.15
N ASP A 18 22.99 11.36 -0.86
CA ASP A 18 21.88 11.85 -0.06
C ASP A 18 20.62 11.69 -0.88
N LYS A 19 19.73 10.80 -0.44
CA LYS A 19 18.58 10.36 -1.22
C LYS A 19 17.35 10.23 -0.34
N PRO A 20 16.17 10.55 -0.88
CA PRO A 20 14.95 10.26 -0.17
C PRO A 20 14.73 8.75 -0.04
N ILE A 21 13.89 8.38 0.92
CA ILE A 21 13.36 7.02 1.00
C ILE A 21 12.61 6.72 -0.30
N GLN A 22 12.92 5.57 -0.90
CA GLN A 22 12.27 5.09 -2.12
C GLN A 22 11.43 3.84 -1.84
N SER A 23 10.49 3.51 -2.71
CA SER A 23 9.60 2.33 -2.56
C SER A 23 10.34 1.05 -2.12
N HIS A 24 11.47 0.72 -2.77
CA HIS A 24 12.25 -0.49 -2.48
C HIS A 24 12.95 -0.48 -1.11
N ASN A 25 13.14 0.68 -0.48
CA ASN A 25 13.77 0.80 0.84
C ASN A 25 12.76 1.11 1.95
N LEU A 26 11.55 1.57 1.62
CA LEU A 26 10.54 2.01 2.58
C LEU A 26 10.29 0.98 3.68
N PHE A 27 10.04 -0.27 3.31
CA PHE A 27 9.75 -1.31 4.28
C PHE A 27 10.92 -1.53 5.24
N LYS A 28 12.15 -1.61 4.70
CA LYS A 28 13.38 -1.81 5.47
C LYS A 28 13.67 -0.65 6.42
N GLU A 29 13.46 0.59 5.97
CA GLU A 29 13.86 1.78 6.73
C GLU A 29 12.79 2.25 7.72
N LEU A 30 11.50 2.04 7.41
CA LEU A 30 10.40 2.56 8.22
C LEU A 30 9.62 1.47 8.96
N VAL A 31 9.47 0.26 8.40
CA VAL A 31 8.61 -0.79 9.00
C VAL A 31 9.41 -1.78 9.83
N VAL A 32 10.57 -2.24 9.33
CA VAL A 32 11.43 -3.20 10.05
C VAL A 32 11.86 -2.70 11.44
N PRO A 33 12.24 -1.43 11.65
CA PRO A 33 12.57 -0.95 12.99
C PRO A 33 11.40 -1.11 13.97
N GLU A 34 10.17 -0.86 13.52
CA GLU A 34 8.95 -1.01 14.34
C GLU A 34 8.68 -2.48 14.68
N ILE A 35 8.84 -3.39 13.72
CA ILE A 35 8.75 -4.84 13.98
C ILE A 35 9.80 -5.29 15.02
N LYS A 36 11.04 -4.79 14.91
CA LYS A 36 12.15 -5.18 15.79
C LYS A 36 12.01 -4.71 17.23
N LYS A 37 11.22 -3.66 17.49
CA LYS A 37 10.89 -3.25 18.87
C LYS A 37 10.18 -4.37 19.63
N LYS A 38 9.40 -5.21 18.93
CA LYS A 38 8.62 -6.33 19.50
C LYS A 38 7.65 -5.92 20.63
N ASP A 39 7.24 -4.66 20.66
CA ASP A 39 6.32 -4.16 21.68
C ASP A 39 4.87 -4.56 21.38
N LYS A 40 4.48 -4.52 20.10
CA LYS A 40 3.10 -4.74 19.63
C LYS A 40 3.09 -5.34 18.21
N PRO A 41 2.06 -6.12 17.85
CA PRO A 41 1.78 -6.48 16.46
C PRO A 41 1.68 -5.26 15.55
N ILE A 42 2.18 -5.39 14.32
CA ILE A 42 2.16 -4.33 13.31
C ILE A 42 1.05 -4.59 12.31
N LEU A 43 0.20 -3.59 12.09
CA LEU A 43 -0.71 -3.52 10.95
C LEU A 43 -0.08 -2.58 9.91
N PHE A 44 0.35 -3.12 8.78
CA PHE A 44 0.91 -2.36 7.66
C PHE A 44 -0.13 -2.19 6.57
N VAL A 45 -0.62 -0.95 6.37
CA VAL A 45 -1.65 -0.65 5.37
C VAL A 45 -1.04 0.12 4.21
N VAL A 46 -1.18 -0.42 3.00
CA VAL A 46 -0.77 0.23 1.75
C VAL A 46 -2.01 0.63 0.98
N ILE A 47 -2.23 1.94 0.82
CA ILE A 47 -3.33 2.48 0.02
C ILE A 47 -2.77 2.87 -1.35
N ASP A 48 -3.08 2.07 -2.36
CA ASP A 48 -2.65 2.28 -3.73
C ASP A 48 -3.43 3.44 -4.37
N ASN A 49 -2.75 4.18 -5.25
CA ASN A 49 -3.24 5.38 -5.93
C ASN A 49 -3.70 6.53 -5.00
N LEU A 50 -3.25 6.54 -3.74
CA LEU A 50 -3.52 7.66 -2.83
C LEU A 50 -2.41 8.71 -2.92
N ARG A 51 -2.74 9.88 -3.48
CA ARG A 51 -1.79 11.00 -3.54
C ARG A 51 -1.61 11.65 -2.16
N TYR A 52 -0.43 12.22 -1.92
CA TYR A 52 -0.09 12.78 -0.62
C TYR A 52 -0.98 13.97 -0.19
N ASP A 53 -1.42 14.80 -1.13
CA ASP A 53 -2.40 15.86 -0.87
C ASP A 53 -3.80 15.30 -0.54
N GLN A 54 -4.20 14.18 -1.14
CA GLN A 54 -5.44 13.49 -0.76
C GLN A 54 -5.33 12.92 0.65
N TRP A 55 -4.18 12.33 1.01
CA TRP A 55 -3.89 11.91 2.38
C TRP A 55 -4.08 13.05 3.39
N LYS A 56 -3.62 14.26 3.09
CA LYS A 56 -3.83 15.43 3.97
C LYS A 56 -5.30 15.73 4.27
N SER A 57 -6.21 15.45 3.34
CA SER A 57 -7.65 15.55 3.60
C SER A 57 -8.15 14.42 4.52
N PHE A 58 -7.67 13.18 4.31
CA PHE A 58 -8.06 12.01 5.09
C PHE A 58 -7.45 11.94 6.49
N GLU A 59 -6.31 12.61 6.70
CA GLU A 59 -5.58 12.64 7.96
C GLU A 59 -6.49 13.01 9.14
N THR A 60 -7.39 13.98 8.95
CA THR A 60 -8.36 14.42 9.97
C THR A 60 -9.34 13.31 10.38
N VAL A 61 -9.75 12.45 9.44
CA VAL A 61 -10.64 11.32 9.71
C VAL A 61 -9.91 10.23 10.49
N VAL A 62 -8.66 9.94 10.10
CA VAL A 62 -7.82 8.95 10.81
C VAL A 62 -7.46 9.43 12.22
N ALA A 63 -7.25 10.73 12.39
CA ALA A 63 -6.91 11.37 13.67
C ALA A 63 -8.01 11.21 14.74
N ASN A 64 -9.27 10.95 14.34
CA ASN A 64 -10.35 10.65 15.27
C ASN A 64 -10.18 9.30 15.99
N TYR A 65 -9.38 8.39 15.43
CA TYR A 65 -9.17 7.03 15.94
C TYR A 65 -7.73 6.78 16.41
N TYR A 66 -6.75 7.46 15.79
CA TYR A 66 -5.33 7.24 16.05
C TYR A 66 -4.60 8.56 16.25
N LYS A 67 -3.60 8.56 17.13
CA LYS A 67 -2.68 9.69 17.29
C LYS A 67 -1.49 9.51 16.34
N LEU A 68 -1.20 10.53 15.55
CA LEU A 68 -0.02 10.54 14.69
C LEU A 68 1.26 10.54 15.55
N GLU A 69 2.11 9.53 15.36
CA GLU A 69 3.44 9.49 15.99
C GLU A 69 4.52 10.03 15.06
N LYS A 70 4.46 9.69 13.77
CA LYS A 70 5.45 10.09 12.77
C LYS A 70 4.82 10.15 11.39
N GLU A 71 5.19 11.17 10.62
CA GLU A 71 4.87 11.28 9.20
C GLU A 71 6.17 11.46 8.41
N VAL A 72 6.40 10.58 7.44
CA VAL A 72 7.61 10.61 6.61
C VAL A 72 7.22 10.53 5.15
N PRO A 73 7.48 11.56 4.33
CA PRO A 73 7.29 11.46 2.90
C PRO A 73 8.35 10.52 2.29
N TYR A 74 7.96 9.81 1.25
CA TYR A 74 8.88 9.01 0.44
C TYR A 74 8.60 9.26 -1.04
N PHE A 75 9.56 8.89 -1.89
CA PHE A 75 9.41 8.97 -3.34
C PHE A 75 9.15 7.58 -3.90
N SER A 76 8.20 7.48 -4.84
CA SER A 76 8.07 6.25 -5.61
C SER A 76 9.29 6.05 -6.50
N ILE A 77 9.60 4.80 -6.83
CA ILE A 77 10.55 4.49 -7.89
C ILE A 77 9.95 4.85 -9.26
N LEU A 78 10.82 5.01 -10.26
CA LEU A 78 10.44 5.11 -11.67
C LEU A 78 10.57 3.74 -12.35
N PRO A 79 9.57 3.31 -13.15
CA PRO A 79 8.27 3.97 -13.36
C PRO A 79 7.37 3.93 -12.10
N THR A 80 6.51 4.95 -11.93
CA THR A 80 5.65 5.06 -10.72
C THR A 80 4.39 4.19 -10.77
N ALA A 81 4.17 3.45 -11.86
CA ALA A 81 2.97 2.61 -12.00
C ALA A 81 2.95 1.51 -10.93
N THR A 82 1.74 1.07 -10.57
CA THR A 82 1.51 0.20 -9.41
C THR A 82 2.38 -1.06 -9.41
N GLN A 83 2.51 -1.76 -10.53
CA GLN A 83 3.32 -2.99 -10.60
C GLN A 83 4.79 -2.76 -10.17
N TYR A 84 5.36 -1.60 -10.51
CA TYR A 84 6.75 -1.29 -10.20
C TYR A 84 6.84 -0.84 -8.74
N ALA A 85 6.09 0.21 -8.40
CA ALA A 85 6.17 0.85 -7.10
C ALA A 85 5.77 -0.09 -5.96
N ARG A 86 4.69 -0.86 -6.13
CA ARG A 86 4.10 -1.67 -5.08
C ARG A 86 4.84 -2.99 -4.89
N ASN A 87 5.20 -3.67 -5.99
CA ASN A 87 6.06 -4.85 -5.90
C ASN A 87 7.45 -4.46 -5.35
N ALA A 88 7.96 -3.26 -5.60
CA ALA A 88 9.20 -2.79 -4.98
C ALA A 88 9.09 -2.66 -3.45
N ILE A 89 7.96 -2.14 -2.93
CA ILE A 89 7.72 -2.07 -1.47
C ILE A 89 7.82 -3.45 -0.83
N PHE A 90 7.11 -4.43 -1.41
CA PHE A 90 7.02 -5.79 -0.83
C PHE A 90 8.22 -6.67 -1.13
N SER A 91 8.89 -6.50 -2.27
CA SER A 91 10.09 -7.28 -2.57
C SER A 91 11.32 -6.70 -1.88
N GLY A 92 11.34 -5.39 -1.63
CA GLY A 92 12.52 -4.64 -1.23
C GLY A 92 13.60 -4.60 -2.31
N LEU A 93 13.20 -4.62 -3.57
CA LEU A 93 14.05 -4.74 -4.75
C LEU A 93 13.59 -3.78 -5.85
N LEU A 94 14.51 -3.44 -6.75
CA LEU A 94 14.21 -2.77 -8.01
C LEU A 94 13.62 -3.75 -9.03
N PRO A 95 12.90 -3.27 -10.06
CA PRO A 95 12.29 -4.13 -11.09
C PRO A 95 13.27 -5.11 -11.75
N THR A 96 14.45 -4.64 -12.12
CA THR A 96 15.49 -5.48 -12.74
C THR A 96 16.09 -6.50 -11.78
N GLU A 97 16.02 -6.27 -10.47
CA GLU A 97 16.45 -7.22 -9.45
C GLU A 97 15.36 -8.27 -9.19
N MET A 98 14.09 -7.85 -9.18
CA MET A 98 12.94 -8.76 -9.10
C MET A 98 12.91 -9.71 -10.29
N GLU A 99 13.11 -9.20 -11.51
CA GLU A 99 13.19 -10.01 -12.73
C GLU A 99 14.28 -11.08 -12.64
N LYS A 100 15.46 -10.73 -12.11
CA LYS A 100 16.58 -11.67 -11.97
C LYS A 100 16.39 -12.70 -10.86
N GLN A 101 15.85 -12.27 -9.70
CA GLN A 101 15.76 -13.12 -8.52
C GLN A 101 14.46 -13.93 -8.46
N PHE A 102 13.38 -13.41 -9.06
CA PHE A 102 12.04 -13.98 -9.02
C PHE A 102 11.38 -13.94 -10.41
N PRO A 103 12.00 -14.51 -11.45
CA PRO A 103 11.43 -14.52 -12.81
C PRO A 103 10.08 -15.23 -12.89
N GLN A 104 9.76 -16.12 -11.93
CA GLN A 104 8.48 -16.80 -11.84
C GLN A 104 7.34 -15.91 -11.31
N TYR A 105 7.66 -14.81 -10.62
CA TYR A 105 6.68 -13.89 -10.03
C TYR A 105 6.59 -12.56 -10.78
N TRP A 106 7.70 -12.12 -11.37
CA TRP A 106 7.77 -10.89 -12.12
C TRP A 106 7.22 -11.07 -13.55
N LYS A 107 6.45 -10.08 -14.02
CA LYS A 107 6.01 -9.98 -15.41
C LYS A 107 6.30 -8.58 -15.93
N ASN A 108 6.93 -8.50 -17.10
CA ASN A 108 7.21 -7.25 -17.78
C ASN A 108 5.96 -6.68 -18.44
N ASP A 109 6.08 -5.43 -18.91
CA ASP A 109 4.93 -4.68 -19.38
C ASP A 109 4.20 -5.28 -20.59
N VAL A 110 4.97 -5.94 -21.45
CA VAL A 110 4.52 -6.58 -22.69
C VAL A 110 3.90 -7.96 -22.46
N GLU A 111 3.97 -8.49 -21.24
CA GLU A 111 3.53 -9.84 -20.93
C GLU A 111 2.08 -9.84 -20.41
N ASP A 112 1.30 -10.82 -20.86
CA ASP A 112 -0.11 -10.95 -20.49
C ASP A 112 -0.29 -11.46 -19.06
N GLY A 113 -1.37 -10.98 -18.41
CA GLY A 113 -1.83 -11.43 -17.10
C GLY A 113 -1.61 -10.42 -15.97
N GLY A 114 -1.95 -10.84 -14.74
CA GLY A 114 -1.85 -9.99 -13.56
C GLY A 114 -0.40 -9.73 -13.16
N LYS A 115 -0.02 -8.45 -13.06
CA LYS A 115 1.35 -7.99 -12.75
C LYS A 115 1.63 -7.86 -11.24
N ASN A 116 0.60 -8.03 -10.41
CA ASN A 116 0.66 -7.81 -8.96
C ASN A 116 0.03 -9.00 -8.22
N LEU A 117 0.28 -10.22 -8.68
CA LEU A 117 -0.33 -11.42 -8.10
C LEU A 117 0.46 -11.98 -6.91
N TYR A 118 1.77 -11.74 -6.87
CA TYR A 118 2.71 -12.41 -5.96
C TYR A 118 3.27 -11.48 -4.87
N GLU A 119 2.47 -10.50 -4.44
CA GLU A 119 2.89 -9.48 -3.48
C GLU A 119 3.16 -10.06 -2.09
N ALA A 120 2.36 -11.07 -1.70
CA ALA A 120 2.55 -11.79 -0.44
C ALA A 120 3.88 -12.56 -0.46
N GLU A 121 4.17 -13.25 -1.56
CA GLU A 121 5.39 -14.03 -1.76
C GLU A 121 6.62 -13.14 -1.77
N PHE A 122 6.53 -11.96 -2.41
CA PHE A 122 7.58 -10.95 -2.35
C PHE A 122 7.84 -10.49 -0.91
N LEU A 123 6.80 -10.19 -0.14
CA LEU A 123 6.91 -9.78 1.25
C LEU A 123 7.56 -10.87 2.12
N SER A 124 7.08 -12.11 2.00
CA SER A 124 7.64 -13.27 2.68
C SER A 124 9.13 -13.46 2.35
N ALA A 125 9.52 -13.32 1.08
CA ALA A 125 10.92 -13.40 0.66
C ALA A 125 11.77 -12.24 1.19
N GLN A 126 11.22 -11.02 1.23
CA GLN A 126 11.87 -9.85 1.79
C GLN A 126 12.12 -10.01 3.30
N LEU A 127 11.12 -10.44 4.06
CA LEU A 127 11.24 -10.71 5.50
C LEU A 127 12.35 -11.73 5.78
N LYS A 128 12.37 -12.83 5.02
CA LYS A 128 13.42 -13.85 5.12
C LYS A 128 14.80 -13.27 4.83
N ARG A 129 14.95 -12.46 3.77
CA ARG A 129 16.21 -11.80 3.41
C ARG A 129 16.67 -10.79 4.46
N LEU A 130 15.74 -10.18 5.18
CA LEU A 130 15.99 -9.26 6.30
C LEU A 130 16.25 -9.97 7.64
N GLY A 131 16.21 -11.31 7.67
CA GLY A 131 16.43 -12.11 8.88
C GLY A 131 15.28 -12.04 9.88
N LEU A 132 14.06 -11.72 9.42
CA LEU A 132 12.88 -11.67 10.26
C LEU A 132 12.13 -13.00 10.16
N ASN A 133 12.11 -13.75 11.26
CA ASN A 133 11.27 -14.94 11.41
C ASN A 133 10.06 -14.59 12.26
N ILE A 134 9.01 -14.14 11.61
CA ILE A 134 7.79 -13.62 12.24
C ILE A 134 6.56 -14.28 11.62
N LYS A 135 5.46 -14.34 12.36
CA LYS A 135 4.18 -14.77 11.82
C LYS A 135 3.52 -13.61 11.10
N GLU A 136 3.34 -13.72 9.79
CA GLU A 136 2.68 -12.71 8.97
C GLU A 136 1.42 -13.22 8.27
N ASP A 137 0.52 -12.30 7.93
CA ASP A 137 -0.53 -12.52 6.92
C ASP A 137 -0.61 -11.32 5.97
N TYR A 138 -1.00 -11.58 4.73
CA TYR A 138 -1.18 -10.56 3.69
C TYR A 138 -2.60 -10.62 3.12
N PHE A 139 -3.25 -9.46 3.02
CA PHE A 139 -4.60 -9.31 2.49
C PHE A 139 -4.64 -8.26 1.39
N LYS A 140 -5.10 -8.67 0.21
CA LYS A 140 -5.41 -7.75 -0.89
C LYS A 140 -6.90 -7.52 -0.95
N ILE A 141 -7.32 -6.28 -0.71
CA ILE A 141 -8.72 -5.88 -0.73
C ILE A 141 -9.04 -5.24 -2.07
N THR A 142 -9.88 -5.93 -2.85
CA THR A 142 -10.30 -5.50 -4.20
C THR A 142 -11.70 -4.91 -4.21
N ASN A 143 -12.47 -5.07 -3.14
CA ASN A 143 -13.82 -4.53 -3.01
C ASN A 143 -14.21 -4.32 -1.54
N TYR A 144 -15.30 -3.56 -1.34
CA TYR A 144 -15.80 -3.22 -0.02
C TYR A 144 -16.18 -4.46 0.82
N ALA A 145 -16.86 -5.44 0.22
CA ALA A 145 -17.30 -6.66 0.92
C ALA A 145 -16.12 -7.46 1.51
N GLY A 146 -15.02 -7.58 0.76
CA GLY A 146 -13.79 -8.20 1.23
C GLY A 146 -13.16 -7.45 2.41
N GLY A 147 -13.15 -6.11 2.34
CA GLY A 147 -12.69 -5.25 3.44
C GLY A 147 -13.53 -5.41 4.71
N LYS A 148 -14.87 -5.40 4.57
CA LYS A 148 -15.78 -5.60 5.70
C LYS A 148 -15.58 -6.96 6.36
N LYS A 149 -15.45 -8.02 5.56
CA LYS A 149 -15.18 -9.38 6.06
C LYS A 149 -13.87 -9.46 6.83
N LEU A 150 -12.81 -8.79 6.36
CA LEU A 150 -11.54 -8.72 7.08
C LEU A 150 -11.70 -8.00 8.43
N ALA A 151 -12.39 -6.87 8.45
CA ALA A 151 -12.63 -6.08 9.66
C ALA A 151 -13.43 -6.87 10.72
N GLU A 152 -14.47 -7.59 10.31
CA GLU A 152 -15.28 -8.44 11.21
C GLU A 152 -14.46 -9.58 11.83
N ASN A 153 -13.52 -10.15 11.05
CA ASN A 153 -12.67 -11.26 11.49
C ASN A 153 -11.30 -10.82 12.02
N PHE A 154 -11.05 -9.52 12.18
CA PHE A 154 -9.73 -8.98 12.49
C PHE A 154 -9.16 -9.51 13.82
N LYS A 155 -10.03 -9.86 14.78
CA LYS A 155 -9.63 -10.47 16.06
C LYS A 155 -8.86 -11.78 15.90
N ALA A 156 -9.12 -12.55 14.84
CA ALA A 156 -8.40 -13.79 14.57
C ALA A 156 -6.92 -13.57 14.21
N LEU A 157 -6.56 -12.36 13.78
CA LEU A 157 -5.20 -12.00 13.38
C LEU A 157 -4.32 -11.51 14.54
N LYS A 158 -4.86 -11.46 15.77
CA LYS A 158 -4.15 -10.96 16.96
C LYS A 158 -2.85 -11.72 17.28
N GLY A 159 -2.75 -12.97 16.82
CA GLY A 159 -1.56 -13.80 17.02
C GLY A 159 -0.44 -13.56 16.02
N ASN A 160 -0.61 -12.66 15.04
CA ASN A 160 0.41 -12.36 14.04
C ASN A 160 1.28 -11.19 14.52
N ASP A 161 2.56 -11.22 14.14
CA ASP A 161 3.49 -10.12 14.37
C ASP A 161 3.32 -9.02 13.33
N LEU A 162 2.96 -9.40 12.09
CA LEU A 162 2.69 -8.49 10.98
C LEU A 162 1.40 -8.88 10.26
N VAL A 163 0.52 -7.92 10.03
CA VAL A 163 -0.62 -8.05 9.13
C VAL A 163 -0.48 -6.97 8.07
N THR A 164 -0.37 -7.36 6.81
CA THR A 164 -0.28 -6.43 5.69
C THR A 164 -1.60 -6.37 4.95
N VAL A 165 -2.12 -5.16 4.70
CA VAL A 165 -3.35 -4.94 3.96
C VAL A 165 -3.08 -3.98 2.80
N VAL A 166 -3.39 -4.43 1.59
CA VAL A 166 -3.34 -3.60 0.39
C VAL A 166 -4.73 -3.24 -0.05
N TYR A 167 -4.95 -1.94 -0.24
CA TYR A 167 -6.23 -1.38 -0.60
C TYR A 167 -6.07 -0.49 -1.84
N ASN A 168 -6.86 -0.71 -2.89
CA ASN A 168 -6.84 0.17 -4.06
C ASN A 168 -7.89 1.28 -3.95
N PHE A 169 -7.43 2.54 -3.90
CA PHE A 169 -8.30 3.70 -3.72
C PHE A 169 -9.27 3.90 -4.90
N VAL A 170 -8.86 3.57 -6.13
CA VAL A 170 -9.69 3.76 -7.33
C VAL A 170 -10.86 2.78 -7.38
N ASP A 171 -10.64 1.53 -6.99
CA ASP A 171 -11.70 0.53 -6.91
C ASP A 171 -12.75 0.96 -5.88
N MET A 172 -12.29 1.58 -4.79
CA MET A 172 -13.12 2.16 -3.75
C MET A 172 -14.03 3.28 -4.26
N LEU A 173 -13.47 4.24 -4.99
CA LEU A 173 -14.23 5.33 -5.60
C LEU A 173 -15.25 4.81 -6.62
N SER A 174 -14.87 3.78 -7.37
CA SER A 174 -15.75 3.16 -8.36
C SER A 174 -16.95 2.50 -7.67
N HIS A 175 -16.72 1.75 -6.60
CA HIS A 175 -17.79 1.18 -5.77
C HIS A 175 -18.65 2.24 -5.08
N ALA A 176 -18.04 3.24 -4.46
CA ALA A 176 -18.76 4.32 -3.79
C ALA A 176 -19.63 5.10 -4.79
N LYS A 177 -19.15 5.32 -6.01
CA LYS A 177 -19.93 5.93 -7.08
C LYS A 177 -21.12 5.04 -7.49
N THR A 178 -20.91 3.74 -7.67
CA THR A 178 -22.01 2.81 -7.98
C THR A 178 -23.04 2.77 -6.84
N GLU A 179 -22.62 2.69 -5.58
CA GLU A 179 -23.54 2.72 -4.44
C GLU A 179 -24.24 4.08 -4.32
N MET A 180 -23.56 5.20 -4.54
CA MET A 180 -24.18 6.52 -4.59
C MET A 180 -25.17 6.65 -5.75
N ASP A 181 -24.87 6.08 -6.92
CA ASP A 181 -25.76 6.11 -8.07
C ASP A 181 -26.99 5.21 -7.84
N VAL A 182 -26.82 4.03 -7.23
CA VAL A 182 -27.93 3.18 -6.75
C VAL A 182 -28.76 3.88 -5.68
N VAL A 183 -28.12 4.53 -4.70
CA VAL A 183 -28.81 5.31 -3.68
C VAL A 183 -29.54 6.50 -4.30
N LYS A 184 -28.99 7.17 -5.33
CA LYS A 184 -29.68 8.23 -6.07
C LYS A 184 -30.88 7.70 -6.87
N GLU A 185 -30.77 6.53 -7.48
CA GLU A 185 -31.88 5.87 -8.18
C GLU A 185 -33.00 5.47 -7.20
N LEU A 186 -32.64 4.97 -6.01
CA LEU A 186 -33.57 4.60 -4.94
C LEU A 186 -34.15 5.81 -4.18
N ALA A 187 -33.39 6.90 -4.08
CA ALA A 187 -33.79 8.16 -3.43
C ALA A 187 -34.52 9.12 -4.38
N SER A 188 -35.20 8.58 -5.40
CA SER A 188 -36.05 9.31 -6.35
C SER A 188 -37.28 10.00 -5.70
N ASP A 189 -37.42 9.93 -4.38
CA ASP A 189 -38.37 10.70 -3.59
C ASP A 189 -37.61 11.69 -2.67
N ASP A 190 -37.84 12.99 -2.88
CA ASP A 190 -37.10 14.17 -2.36
C ASP A 190 -36.84 14.18 -0.84
N LYS A 191 -37.57 13.34 -0.09
CA LYS A 191 -37.48 13.24 1.38
C LYS A 191 -36.28 12.41 1.85
N ALA A 192 -35.85 11.39 1.10
CA ALA A 192 -34.73 10.53 1.46
C ALA A 192 -33.35 11.18 1.17
N TYR A 193 -33.31 12.12 0.23
CA TYR A 193 -32.08 12.82 -0.17
C TYR A 193 -31.50 13.70 0.95
N ARG A 194 -32.37 14.35 1.75
CA ARG A 194 -31.94 15.25 2.85
C ARG A 194 -31.35 14.54 4.06
N SER A 195 -31.60 13.25 4.25
CA SER A 195 -31.02 12.48 5.36
C SER A 195 -29.64 11.89 5.07
N LEU A 196 -29.15 12.01 3.82
CA LEU A 196 -27.87 11.44 3.38
C LEU A 196 -26.74 12.46 3.31
N THR A 197 -27.01 13.74 3.59
CA THR A 197 -26.06 14.86 3.44
C THR A 197 -25.61 15.49 4.76
N LEU A 198 -25.93 14.89 5.92
CA LEU A 198 -25.48 15.28 7.25
C LEU A 198 -24.86 14.09 8.00
#